data_AF-A0A3D9UKH9-F1
#
_entry.id   AF-A0A3D9UKH9-F1
#
_cell.length_a   1.000
_cell.length_b   1.000
_cell.length_c   1.000
_cell.angle_alpha   90.00
_cell.angle_beta   90.00
_cell.angle_gamma   90.00
#
_symmetry.space_group_name_H-M   'P 1'
#
loop_
_entity.id
_entity.type
_entity.pdbx_description
1 polymer ?
#
loop_
_entity_poly.entity_id
_entity_poly.type
_entity_poly.pdbx_seq_one_letter_code
_entity_poly.pdbx_strand_id
1 'polypeptide(L)'
;MELNEWADRIEHISAGYGRVYGVERTPEWVLLKLTEEVGELAQAWLTASGQGRDRGLDTHEKQQALAAEWADAFGMMLVFARRAGIDLEDALTTKWLKWETDYTDETAVKG
;
A
#
# COMPACT_ATOMS: atom_id res chain seq x y z
N MET A 1 -17.88 -5.11 0.29
CA MET A 1 -16.49 -5.51 0.01
C MET A 1 -15.84 -4.27 -0.57
N GLU A 2 -15.01 -3.61 0.25
CA GLU A 2 -14.64 -2.18 0.14
C GLU A 2 -13.34 -1.97 -0.65
N LEU A 3 -12.52 -3.01 -0.83
CA LEU A 3 -11.16 -2.85 -1.35
C LEU A 3 -11.17 -2.43 -2.82
N ASN A 4 -12.04 -3.03 -3.63
CA ASN A 4 -12.22 -2.62 -5.02
C ASN A 4 -12.71 -1.17 -5.13
N GLU A 5 -13.58 -0.69 -4.22
CA GLU A 5 -14.00 0.72 -4.20
C GLU A 5 -12.82 1.65 -3.89
N TRP A 6 -11.99 1.31 -2.90
CA TRP A 6 -10.81 2.08 -2.55
C TRP A 6 -9.83 2.14 -3.73
N ALA A 7 -9.59 1.00 -4.39
CA ALA A 7 -8.72 0.92 -5.56
C ALA A 7 -9.22 1.82 -6.69
N ASP A 8 -10.53 1.84 -6.96
CA ASP A 8 -11.12 2.68 -8.02
C ASP A 8 -11.00 4.18 -7.70
N ARG A 9 -11.25 4.56 -6.45
CA ARG A 9 -11.16 5.96 -6.00
C ARG A 9 -9.72 6.48 -6.03
N ILE A 10 -8.76 5.68 -5.55
CA ILE A 10 -7.34 6.03 -5.56
C ILE A 10 -6.80 6.07 -6.99
N GLU A 11 -7.17 5.10 -7.84
CA GLU A 11 -6.79 5.11 -9.25
C GLU A 11 -7.35 6.33 -9.98
N HIS A 12 -8.57 6.77 -9.66
CA HIS A 12 -9.13 8.01 -10.21
C HIS A 12 -8.28 9.25 -9.85
N ILE A 13 -7.81 9.35 -8.60
CA ILE A 13 -6.93 10.43 -8.14
C ILE A 13 -5.57 10.36 -8.85
N SER A 14 -4.96 9.17 -8.90
CA SER A 14 -3.68 8.94 -9.60
C SER A 14 -3.79 9.23 -11.10
N ALA A 15 -4.93 8.92 -11.73
CA ALA A 15 -5.21 9.30 -13.11
C ALA A 15 -5.28 10.81 -13.32
N GLY A 16 -5.79 11.55 -12.34
CA GLY A 16 -5.73 13.01 -12.32
C GLY A 16 -4.30 13.52 -12.38
N TYR A 17 -3.41 12.97 -11.56
CA TYR A 17 -1.99 13.31 -11.55
C TYR A 17 -1.35 13.11 -12.94
N GLY A 18 -1.55 11.94 -13.57
CA GLY A 18 -1.01 11.67 -14.90
C GLY A 18 -1.45 12.68 -15.97
N ARG A 19 -2.71 13.14 -15.92
CA ARG A 19 -3.24 14.17 -16.83
C ARG A 19 -2.61 15.54 -16.57
N VAL A 20 -2.48 15.93 -15.30
CA VAL A 20 -1.95 17.25 -14.92
C VAL A 20 -0.48 17.39 -15.29
N TYR A 21 0.31 16.33 -15.09
CA TYR A 21 1.77 16.36 -15.30
C TYR A 21 2.23 15.74 -16.62
N GLY A 22 1.30 15.29 -17.47
CA GLY A 22 1.62 14.71 -18.78
C GLY A 22 2.40 13.40 -18.70
N VAL A 23 2.14 12.60 -17.65
CA VAL A 23 2.86 11.35 -17.40
C VAL A 23 2.02 10.16 -17.87
N GLU A 24 2.61 9.33 -18.74
CA GLU A 24 2.04 8.05 -19.09
C GLU A 24 2.28 7.04 -17.96
N ARG A 25 1.22 6.70 -17.23
CA ARG A 25 1.29 5.79 -16.08
C ARG A 25 1.22 4.33 -16.53
N THR A 26 2.18 3.86 -17.32
CA THR A 26 2.26 2.44 -17.70
C THR A 26 2.42 1.56 -16.44
N PRO A 27 2.10 0.25 -16.47
CA PRO A 27 2.32 -0.64 -15.33
C PRO A 27 3.77 -0.59 -14.82
N GLU A 28 4.75 -0.48 -15.71
CA GLU A 28 6.17 -0.37 -15.36
C GLU A 28 6.46 0.95 -14.63
N TRP A 29 5.90 2.07 -15.10
CA TRP A 29 6.04 3.35 -14.41
C TRP A 29 5.42 3.31 -13.01
N VAL A 30 4.24 2.70 -12.88
CA VAL A 30 3.55 2.55 -11.60
C VAL A 30 4.33 1.65 -10.65
N LEU A 31 4.96 0.57 -11.15
CA LEU A 31 5.84 -0.28 -10.36
C LEU A 31 7.08 0.47 -9.85
N LEU A 32 7.67 1.34 -10.68
CA LEU A 32 8.78 2.20 -10.25
C LEU A 32 8.34 3.16 -9.14
N LYS A 33 7.18 3.80 -9.30
CA LYS A 33 6.61 4.67 -8.26
C LYS A 33 6.29 3.89 -6.97
N LEU A 34 5.67 2.71 -7.06
CA LEU A 34 5.47 1.86 -5.89
C LEU A 34 6.80 1.53 -5.18
N THR A 35 7.87 1.29 -5.92
CA THR A 35 9.20 1.03 -5.35
C THR A 35 9.76 2.26 -4.64
N GLU A 36 9.52 3.45 -5.18
CA GLU A 36 9.85 4.73 -4.55
C GLU A 36 9.10 4.90 -3.22
N GLU A 37 7.77 4.73 -3.22
CA GLU A 37 6.94 4.88 -2.00
C GLU A 37 7.33 3.86 -0.91
N VAL A 38 7.70 2.63 -1.30
CA VAL A 38 8.22 1.63 -0.35
C VAL A 38 9.55 2.08 0.28
N GLY A 39 10.40 2.76 -0.49
CA GLY A 39 11.64 3.35 0.01
C GLY A 39 11.37 4.50 0.99
N GLU A 40 10.41 5.36 0.69
CA GLU A 40 9.99 6.47 1.56
C GLU A 40 9.37 5.95 2.87
N LEU A 41 8.50 4.94 2.78
CA LEU A 41 7.96 4.21 3.94
C LEU A 41 9.06 3.60 4.81
N ALA A 42 10.05 2.93 4.20
CA ALA A 42 11.18 2.38 4.95
C ALA A 42 11.96 3.49 5.68
N GLN A 43 12.19 4.63 5.04
CA GLN A 43 12.86 5.76 5.65
C GLN A 43 12.05 6.38 6.81
N ALA A 44 10.74 6.54 6.63
CA ALA A 44 9.86 7.06 7.67
C ALA A 44 9.81 6.11 8.87
N TRP A 45 9.76 4.80 8.64
CA TRP A 45 9.81 3.79 9.70
C TRP A 45 11.11 3.86 10.50
N LEU A 46 12.27 3.92 9.83
CA LEU A 46 13.57 4.06 10.51
C LEU A 46 13.62 5.35 11.34
N THR A 47 13.08 6.45 10.82
CA THR A 47 13.03 7.72 11.54
C THR A 47 12.12 7.64 12.78
N ALA A 48 10.93 7.05 12.65
CA ALA A 48 9.97 6.90 13.73
C ALA A 48 10.46 5.92 14.83
N SER A 49 11.21 4.87 14.44
CA SER A 49 11.79 3.88 15.35
C SER A 49 13.11 4.31 16.00
N GLY A 50 13.62 5.51 15.68
CA GLY A 50 14.86 6.04 16.24
C GLY A 50 16.15 5.45 15.63
N GLN A 51 16.04 4.73 14.52
CA GLN A 51 17.17 4.15 13.77
C GLN A 51 17.63 5.05 12.62
N GLY A 52 16.88 6.11 12.31
CA GLY A 52 17.17 7.09 11.29
C GLY A 52 17.88 8.33 11.82
N ARG A 53 18.23 9.23 10.89
CA ARG A 53 18.80 10.54 11.22
C ARG A 53 17.78 11.39 11.98
N ASP A 54 18.21 12.03 13.06
CA ASP A 54 17.38 13.01 13.76
C ASP A 54 17.14 14.23 12.86
N ARG A 55 15.87 14.45 12.52
CA ARG A 55 15.39 15.57 11.69
C ARG A 55 14.77 16.69 12.52
N GLY A 56 14.85 16.62 13.85
CA GLY A 56 14.23 17.59 14.75
C GLY A 56 12.71 17.48 14.82
N LEU A 57 12.13 16.39 14.29
CA LEU A 57 10.71 16.11 14.37
C LEU A 57 10.36 15.57 15.76
N ASP A 58 9.23 15.99 16.30
CA ASP A 58 8.67 15.41 17.50
C ASP A 58 8.06 14.01 17.22
N THR A 59 7.65 13.32 18.30
CA THR A 59 7.08 11.97 18.18
C THR A 59 5.79 11.96 17.36
N HIS A 60 4.96 12.99 17.47
CA HIS A 60 3.68 13.05 16.77
C HIS A 60 3.88 13.27 15.27
N GLU A 61 4.76 14.20 14.90
CA GLU A 61 5.14 14.47 13.52
C GLU A 61 5.74 13.23 12.84
N LYS A 62 6.59 12.48 13.54
CA LYS A 62 7.14 11.21 13.03
C LYS A 62 6.05 10.18 12.73
N GLN A 63 5.04 10.07 13.60
CA GLN A 63 3.93 9.12 13.39
C GLN A 63 3.00 9.56 12.25
N GLN A 64 2.75 10.87 12.11
CA GLN A 64 1.98 11.39 10.99
C GLN A 64 2.69 11.14 9.65
N ALA A 65 3.99 11.43 9.58
CA ALA A 65 4.79 11.16 8.39
C ALA A 65 4.76 9.67 8.04
N LEU A 66 4.98 8.79 9.03
CA LEU A 66 4.89 7.35 8.82
C LEU A 66 3.52 6.91 8.29
N ALA A 67 2.42 7.46 8.83
CA ALA A 67 1.07 7.13 8.37
C ALA A 67 0.81 7.59 6.93
N ALA A 68 1.36 8.75 6.53
CA ALA A 68 1.29 9.23 5.15
C ALA A 68 2.00 8.26 4.19
N GLU A 69 3.23 7.85 4.51
CA GLU A 69 3.98 6.91 3.65
C GLU A 69 3.31 5.53 3.56
N TRP A 70 2.64 5.08 4.62
CA TRP A 70 1.81 3.87 4.55
C TRP A 70 0.67 4.02 3.55
N ALA A 71 0.02 5.18 3.55
CA ALA A 71 -1.06 5.47 2.61
C ALA A 71 -0.56 5.56 1.17
N ASP A 72 0.61 6.18 0.93
CA ASP A 72 1.19 6.29 -0.40
C ASP A 72 1.65 4.94 -0.96
N ALA A 73 2.38 4.15 -0.18
CA ALA A 73 2.80 2.81 -0.58
C ALA A 73 1.61 1.87 -0.85
N PHE A 74 0.61 1.88 0.04
CA PHE A 74 -0.60 1.06 -0.14
C PHE A 74 -1.44 1.55 -1.33
N GLY A 75 -1.62 2.86 -1.46
CA GLY A 75 -2.34 3.47 -2.58
C GLY A 75 -1.71 3.13 -3.92
N MET A 76 -0.39 3.24 -4.03
CA MET A 76 0.34 2.86 -5.24
C MET A 76 0.28 1.35 -5.53
N MET A 77 0.17 0.49 -4.51
CA MET A 77 -0.07 -0.93 -4.71
C MET A 77 -1.46 -1.21 -5.31
N LEU A 78 -2.49 -0.49 -4.87
CA LEU A 78 -3.84 -0.58 -5.46
C LEU A 78 -3.87 -0.08 -6.91
N VAL A 79 -3.22 1.07 -7.17
CA VAL A 79 -3.01 1.61 -8.53
C VAL A 79 -2.33 0.58 -9.42
N PHE A 80 -1.28 -0.07 -8.92
CA PHE A 80 -0.55 -1.07 -9.68
C PHE A 80 -1.41 -2.26 -10.07
N ALA A 81 -2.18 -2.81 -9.13
CA ALA A 81 -3.12 -3.90 -9.42
C ALA A 81 -4.12 -3.50 -10.52
N ARG A 82 -4.71 -2.31 -10.43
CA ARG A 82 -5.64 -1.79 -11.46
C ARG A 82 -4.98 -1.61 -12.82
N ARG A 83 -3.77 -1.03 -12.86
CA ARG A 83 -3.04 -0.82 -14.12
C ARG A 83 -2.54 -2.11 -14.74
N ALA A 84 -2.28 -3.14 -13.94
CA ALA A 84 -1.97 -4.49 -14.39
C ALA A 84 -3.21 -5.33 -14.78
N GLY A 85 -4.43 -4.81 -14.61
CA GLY A 85 -5.67 -5.53 -14.91
C GLY A 85 -6.01 -6.64 -13.91
N ILE A 86 -5.52 -6.52 -12.67
CA ILE A 86 -5.72 -7.51 -11.61
C ILE A 86 -6.87 -7.04 -10.71
N ASP A 87 -7.85 -7.92 -10.48
CA ASP A 87 -8.79 -7.78 -9.37
C ASP A 87 -8.09 -8.24 -8.08
N LEU A 88 -7.54 -7.28 -7.34
CA LEU A 88 -6.76 -7.58 -6.15
C LEU A 88 -7.61 -8.24 -5.05
N GLU A 89 -8.88 -7.86 -4.97
CA GLU A 89 -9.78 -8.37 -3.94
C GLU A 89 -10.13 -9.85 -4.21
N ASP A 90 -10.41 -10.21 -5.46
CA ASP A 90 -10.57 -11.61 -5.86
C ASP A 90 -9.26 -12.41 -5.69
N ALA A 91 -8.12 -11.82 -6.07
CA ALA A 91 -6.81 -12.45 -5.91
C ALA A 91 -6.47 -12.74 -4.44
N LEU A 92 -6.75 -11.81 -3.53
CA LEU A 92 -6.59 -11.98 -2.09
C LEU A 92 -7.55 -13.04 -1.54
N THR A 93 -8.81 -13.03 -1.99
CA THR A 93 -9.81 -14.02 -1.59
C THR A 93 -9.36 -15.43 -1.97
N THR A 94 -8.92 -15.61 -3.22
CA THR A 94 -8.48 -16.89 -3.75
C THR A 94 -7.16 -17.38 -3.17
N LYS A 95 -6.24 -16.46 -2.83
CA LYS A 95 -4.90 -16.82 -2.34
C LYS A 95 -4.88 -17.02 -0.82
N TRP A 96 -5.43 -16.07 -0.08
CA TRP A 96 -5.27 -15.95 1.38
C TRP A 96 -6.57 -16.22 2.13
N LEU A 97 -7.66 -15.51 1.82
CA LEU A 97 -8.87 -15.55 2.65
C LEU A 97 -9.58 -16.91 2.61
N LYS A 98 -9.34 -17.73 1.58
CA LYS A 98 -9.83 -19.12 1.55
C LYS A 98 -9.36 -19.99 2.73
N TRP A 99 -8.30 -19.58 3.43
CA TRP A 99 -7.76 -20.31 4.59
C TRP A 99 -8.31 -19.79 5.92
N GLU A 100 -9.20 -18.79 5.93
CA GLU A 100 -9.73 -18.20 7.16
C GLU A 100 -10.36 -19.27 8.06
N THR A 101 -11.08 -20.23 7.48
CA THR A 101 -11.70 -21.36 8.19
C THR A 101 -10.69 -22.27 8.87
N ASP A 102 -9.52 -22.47 8.28
CA ASP A 102 -8.50 -23.40 8.76
C ASP A 102 -7.76 -22.84 10.00
N TYR A 103 -7.85 -21.52 10.23
CA TYR A 103 -7.21 -20.83 11.35
C TYR A 103 -8.19 -20.16 12.31
N THR A 104 -9.49 -20.18 12.05
CA THR A 104 -10.53 -19.82 13.03
C THR A 104 -10.75 -20.87 14.12
N ASP A 105 -10.26 -22.10 13.94
CA ASP A 105 -10.32 -23.14 14.97
C ASP A 105 -9.08 -23.09 15.87
N GLU A 106 -9.16 -22.32 16.96
CA GLU A 106 -8.24 -22.42 18.11
C GLU A 106 -8.30 -23.80 18.82
N THR A 107 -9.10 -24.75 18.32
CA THR A 107 -9.23 -26.10 18.90
C THR A 107 -8.35 -27.17 18.24
N ALA A 108 -7.60 -26.88 17.17
CA ALA A 108 -6.76 -27.87 16.49
C ALA A 108 -5.31 -28.00 17.03
N VAL A 109 -5.03 -27.51 18.25
CA VAL A 109 -3.83 -27.91 19.01
C VAL A 109 -4.23 -28.96 20.03
N LYS A 110 -4.40 -30.21 19.57
CA LYS A 110 -4.04 -31.47 20.25
C LYS A 110 -4.57 -32.66 19.45
N GLY A 111 -3.64 -33.36 18.80
CA GLY A 111 -3.79 -34.69 18.23
C GLY A 111 -2.41 -35.26 17.96
#